data_AF-A0A1V5XGA9-F1
#
_entry.id   AF-A0A1V5XGA9-F1
#
_cell.length_a   1.000
_cell.length_b   1.000
_cell.length_c   1.000
_cell.angle_alpha   90.00
_cell.angle_beta   90.00
_cell.angle_gamma   90.00
#
_symmetry.space_group_name_H-M   'P 1'
#
loop_
_entity.id
_entity.type
_entity.pdbx_description
1 polymer ?
#
loop_
_entity_poly.entity_id
_entity_poly.type
_entity_poly.pdbx_seq_one_letter_code
_entity_poly.pdbx_strand_id
1 'polypeptide(L)'
;MVLLGGASECFDSLRNDGYSVRLDSERRVRLIATVVTEPLDIMAARSMRLCLATRGSVYVACPVSLLVSTWTVLRTAGLEPKKTVVFHPSEEACATDVVVVARPGKRGGLIVEVATSFAKRTDARSLPQ
;
A
#
# COMPACT_ATOMS: atom_id res chain seq x y z
N MET A 1 16.87 -13.41 17.11
CA MET A 1 15.41 -13.36 16.88
C MET A 1 15.21 -12.50 15.64
N VAL A 2 15.01 -13.12 14.48
CA VAL A 2 14.98 -12.42 13.17
C VAL A 2 13.52 -12.29 12.76
N LEU A 3 13.03 -11.06 12.67
CA LEU A 3 11.71 -10.73 12.15
C LEU A 3 11.75 -10.90 10.63
N LEU A 4 10.85 -11.73 10.09
CA LEU A 4 10.63 -11.87 8.64
C LEU A 4 9.72 -10.73 8.20
N GLY A 5 10.33 -9.63 7.72
CA GLY A 5 9.67 -8.41 7.28
C GLY A 5 8.98 -8.52 5.92
N GLY A 6 7.83 -9.18 5.88
CA GLY A 6 6.86 -8.97 4.80
C GLY A 6 6.12 -7.67 5.05
N ALA A 7 6.20 -6.70 4.13
CA ALA A 7 5.56 -5.38 4.17
C ALA A 7 5.94 -4.45 5.34
N SER A 8 5.85 -4.90 6.60
CA SER A 8 6.09 -4.12 7.83
C SER A 8 7.37 -3.28 7.81
N GLU A 9 8.47 -3.82 7.29
CA GLU A 9 9.76 -3.11 7.17
C GLU A 9 9.75 -2.02 6.07
N CYS A 10 8.97 -2.20 5.00
CA CYS A 10 8.71 -1.13 4.02
C CYS A 10 7.79 -0.03 4.58
N PHE A 11 7.14 -0.28 5.73
CA PHE A 11 6.14 0.59 6.34
C PHE A 11 6.62 1.36 7.56
N ASP A 12 7.79 1.10 8.16
CA ASP A 12 8.21 1.84 9.36
C ASP A 12 8.22 3.37 9.14
N SER A 13 8.51 3.84 7.92
CA SER A 13 8.41 5.26 7.55
C SER A 13 6.99 5.80 7.33
N LEU A 14 5.99 4.92 7.12
CA LEU A 14 4.58 5.28 6.90
C LEU A 14 3.73 5.07 8.17
N ARG A 15 4.14 4.12 9.01
CA ARG A 15 3.44 3.66 10.21
C ARG A 15 3.56 4.66 11.36
N ASN A 16 4.68 5.39 11.44
CA ASN A 16 4.90 6.40 12.48
C ASN A 16 3.97 7.62 12.36
N ASP A 17 3.41 7.90 11.19
CA ASP A 17 2.59 9.11 10.98
C ASP A 17 1.10 8.83 10.74
N GLY A 18 0.67 7.57 10.52
CA GLY A 18 -0.71 7.19 10.15
C GLY A 18 -1.15 7.68 8.75
N TYR A 19 -0.55 8.79 8.30
CA TYR A 19 -0.63 9.38 6.97
C TYR A 19 0.70 10.01 6.57
N SER A 20 1.29 9.62 5.44
CA SER A 20 2.34 10.43 4.80
C SER A 20 1.75 11.26 3.67
N VAL A 21 1.92 12.58 3.73
CA VAL A 21 1.40 13.53 2.72
C VAL A 21 2.55 14.16 1.96
N ARG A 22 2.56 14.06 0.62
CA ARG A 22 3.50 14.84 -0.23
C ARG A 22 2.76 15.91 -1.00
N LEU A 23 3.30 17.13 -1.00
CA LEU A 23 2.76 18.28 -1.73
C LEU A 23 3.50 18.48 -3.07
N ASP A 24 2.85 19.07 -4.07
CA ASP A 24 3.53 19.61 -5.26
C ASP A 24 4.07 21.04 -5.03
N SER A 25 4.68 21.61 -6.08
CA SER A 25 5.19 22.98 -6.10
C SER A 25 4.12 24.05 -5.85
N GLU A 26 2.84 23.72 -6.04
CA GLU A 26 1.69 24.58 -5.75
C GLU A 26 1.06 24.28 -4.37
N ARG A 27 1.76 23.52 -3.51
CA ARG A 27 1.31 23.05 -2.20
C ARG A 27 0.06 22.16 -2.24
N ARG A 28 -0.24 21.49 -3.36
CA ARG A 28 -1.37 20.55 -3.47
C ARG A 28 -0.95 19.13 -3.10
N VAL A 29 -1.81 18.39 -2.41
CA VAL A 29 -1.52 17.00 -2.02
C VAL A 29 -1.45 16.10 -3.26
N ARG A 30 -0.31 15.46 -3.48
CA ARG A 30 -0.06 14.50 -4.57
C ARG A 30 -0.03 13.06 -4.12
N LEU A 31 0.33 12.83 -2.86
CA LEU A 31 0.41 11.48 -2.30
C LEU A 31 -0.20 11.48 -0.92
N ILE A 32 -1.06 10.50 -0.67
CA ILE A 32 -1.52 10.12 0.65
C ILE A 32 -1.18 8.64 0.80
N ALA A 33 -0.51 8.24 1.87
CA ALA A 33 -0.31 6.84 2.19
C ALA A 33 -0.86 6.55 3.57
N THR A 34 -1.56 5.44 3.75
CA THR A 34 -2.17 5.04 5.02
C THR A 34 -2.09 3.53 5.19
N VAL A 35 -2.11 3.09 6.45
CA VAL A 35 -2.17 1.68 6.83
C VAL A 35 -3.50 1.46 7.54
N VAL A 36 -4.28 0.47 7.12
CA VAL A 36 -5.55 0.11 7.76
C VAL A 36 -5.52 -1.35 8.22
N THR A 37 -5.86 -1.56 9.49
CA THR A 37 -5.97 -2.89 10.11
C THR A 37 -7.42 -3.35 10.25
N GLU A 38 -8.37 -2.46 9.96
CA GLU A 38 -9.81 -2.65 10.00
C GLU A 38 -10.44 -2.15 8.68
N PRO A 39 -11.70 -2.49 8.39
CA PRO A 39 -12.37 -1.99 7.18
C PRO A 39 -12.25 -0.48 7.03
N LEU A 40 -11.78 -0.03 5.86
CA LEU A 40 -11.63 1.39 5.56
C LEU A 40 -12.99 2.10 5.63
N ASP A 41 -13.07 3.14 6.44
CA ASP A 41 -14.26 3.97 6.56
C ASP A 41 -14.49 4.85 5.31
N ILE A 42 -15.76 5.00 4.91
CA ILE A 42 -16.14 5.76 3.71
C ILE A 42 -15.87 7.27 3.86
N MET A 43 -16.01 7.83 5.07
CA MET A 43 -15.69 9.23 5.32
C MET A 43 -14.19 9.46 5.24
N ALA A 44 -13.37 8.53 5.74
CA ALA A 44 -11.92 8.59 5.57
C ALA A 44 -11.52 8.60 4.08
N ALA A 45 -12.10 7.71 3.27
CA ALA A 45 -11.81 7.66 1.84
C ALA A 45 -12.28 8.93 1.08
N ARG A 46 -13.42 9.51 1.46
CA ARG A 46 -13.90 10.80 0.91
C ARG A 46 -12.96 11.95 1.26
N SER A 47 -12.46 12.01 2.49
CA SER A 47 -11.47 13.01 2.90
C SER A 47 -10.19 12.89 2.08
N MET A 48 -9.68 11.67 1.88
CA MET A 48 -8.52 11.45 1.01
C MET A 48 -8.78 11.96 -0.41
N ARG A 49 -9.96 11.68 -0.97
CA ARG A 49 -10.34 12.16 -2.31
C ARG A 49 -10.38 13.68 -2.40
N LEU A 50 -10.94 14.36 -1.40
CA LEU A 50 -11.10 15.82 -1.40
C LEU A 50 -9.77 16.55 -1.29
N CYS A 51 -8.84 16.02 -0.49
CA CYS A 51 -7.52 16.62 -0.32
C CYS A 51 -6.62 16.42 -1.55
N LEU A 52 -6.82 15.35 -2.32
CA LEU A 52 -5.92 14.91 -3.37
C LEU A 52 -6.08 15.71 -4.68
N ALA A 53 -4.96 16.17 -5.22
CA ALA A 53 -4.88 16.80 -6.53
C ALA A 53 -5.34 15.85 -7.66
N THR A 54 -5.75 16.40 -8.81
CA THR A 54 -6.29 15.63 -9.96
C THR A 54 -5.40 14.48 -10.44
N ARG A 55 -4.07 14.60 -10.29
CA ARG A 55 -3.10 13.53 -10.65
C ARG A 55 -2.42 12.89 -9.43
N GLY A 56 -2.96 13.10 -8.24
CA GLY A 56 -2.42 12.50 -7.02
C GLY A 56 -2.76 11.01 -6.91
N SER A 57 -2.12 10.33 -5.97
CA SER A 57 -2.36 8.91 -5.68
C SER A 57 -2.56 8.69 -4.18
N VAL A 58 -3.42 7.73 -3.83
CA VAL A 58 -3.56 7.18 -2.49
C VAL A 58 -2.92 5.80 -2.46
N TYR A 59 -2.12 5.52 -1.44
CA TYR A 59 -1.56 4.21 -1.13
C TYR A 59 -2.24 3.70 0.14
N VAL A 60 -2.95 2.59 0.05
CA VAL A 60 -3.60 1.94 1.20
C VAL A 60 -2.94 0.59 1.41
N ALA A 61 -2.22 0.45 2.52
CA ALA A 61 -1.71 -0.83 2.96
C ALA A 61 -2.70 -1.49 3.92
N CYS A 62 -3.02 -2.76 3.70
CA CYS A 62 -3.95 -3.50 4.55
C CYS A 62 -3.71 -5.01 4.49
N PRO A 63 -4.24 -5.79 5.46
CA PRO A 63 -4.34 -7.23 5.33
C PRO A 63 -5.09 -7.61 4.05
N VAL A 64 -4.66 -8.69 3.38
CA VAL A 64 -5.29 -9.15 2.13
C VAL A 64 -6.79 -9.45 2.30
N SER A 65 -7.21 -9.85 3.50
CA SER A 65 -8.61 -10.08 3.85
C SER A 65 -9.50 -8.84 3.69
N LEU A 66 -8.91 -7.64 3.71
CA LEU A 66 -9.59 -6.36 3.53
C LEU A 66 -9.51 -5.81 2.10
N LEU A 67 -8.88 -6.53 1.16
CA LEU A 67 -8.65 -6.04 -0.20
C LEU A 67 -9.95 -5.64 -0.91
N VAL A 68 -10.95 -6.52 -0.89
CA VAL A 68 -12.22 -6.33 -1.63
C VAL A 68 -13.03 -5.18 -1.04
N SER A 69 -13.11 -5.08 0.29
CA SER A 69 -13.79 -3.98 0.97
C SER A 69 -13.07 -2.65 0.70
N THR A 70 -11.73 -2.65 0.75
CA THR A 70 -10.89 -1.48 0.43
C THR A 70 -11.14 -0.97 -0.99
N TRP A 71 -11.13 -1.85 -1.99
CA TRP A 71 -11.47 -1.47 -3.38
C TRP A 71 -12.86 -0.84 -3.49
N THR A 72 -13.83 -1.43 -2.81
CA THR A 72 -15.24 -1.00 -2.87
C THR A 72 -15.39 0.41 -2.29
N VAL A 73 -14.78 0.66 -1.13
CA VAL A 73 -14.85 1.96 -0.45
C VAL A 73 -14.11 3.03 -1.26
N LEU A 74 -12.91 2.73 -1.76
CA LEU A 74 -12.16 3.66 -2.60
C LEU A 74 -12.95 4.06 -3.86
N ARG A 75 -13.53 3.09 -4.58
CA ARG A 75 -14.36 3.36 -5.77
C ARG A 75 -15.58 4.20 -5.44
N THR A 76 -16.24 3.93 -4.31
CA THR A 76 -17.40 4.69 -3.82
C THR A 76 -17.01 6.15 -3.51
N ALA A 77 -15.78 6.38 -3.04
CA ALA A 77 -15.22 7.70 -2.81
C ALA A 77 -14.66 8.37 -4.08
N GLY A 78 -14.76 7.75 -5.27
CA GLY A 78 -14.22 8.30 -6.52
C GLY A 78 -12.70 8.19 -6.66
N LEU A 79 -12.09 7.26 -5.92
CA LEU A 79 -10.70 6.84 -6.05
C LEU A 79 -10.66 5.47 -6.75
N GLU A 80 -10.17 5.42 -7.97
CA GLU A 80 -10.08 4.18 -8.72
C GLU A 80 -8.76 3.46 -8.42
N PRO A 81 -8.80 2.20 -7.93
CA PRO A 81 -7.62 1.35 -7.84
C PRO A 81 -6.97 1.15 -9.22
N LYS A 82 -5.69 1.50 -9.34
CA LYS A 82 -4.88 1.34 -10.58
C LYS A 82 -3.81 0.27 -10.45
N LYS A 83 -3.31 0.06 -9.23
CA LYS A 83 -2.29 -0.95 -8.95
C LYS A 83 -2.59 -1.59 -7.59
N THR A 84 -2.47 -2.90 -7.51
CA THR A 84 -2.50 -3.65 -6.24
C THR A 84 -1.24 -4.48 -6.17
N VAL A 85 -0.43 -4.28 -5.14
CA VAL A 85 0.77 -5.10 -4.87
C VAL A 85 0.42 -6.06 -3.75
N VAL A 86 0.60 -7.35 -3.96
CA VAL A 86 0.29 -8.41 -3.00
C VAL A 86 1.58 -8.94 -2.41
N PHE A 87 1.67 -9.03 -1.09
CA PHE A 87 2.86 -9.45 -0.37
C PHE A 87 2.69 -10.85 0.19
N HIS A 88 3.63 -11.72 -0.15
CA HIS A 88 3.73 -13.07 0.35
C HIS A 88 4.95 -13.19 1.27
N PRO A 89 4.82 -13.82 2.46
CA PRO A 89 5.95 -13.99 3.38
C PRO A 89 6.96 -15.03 2.85
N SER A 90 6.53 -15.93 1.97
CA SER A 90 7.38 -16.85 1.20
C SER A 90 6.68 -17.25 -0.11
N GLU A 91 7.40 -17.88 -1.04
CA GLU A 91 6.86 -18.31 -2.34
C GLU A 91 5.68 -19.28 -2.22
N GLU A 92 5.67 -20.11 -1.16
CA GLU A 92 4.65 -21.13 -0.91
C GLU A 92 3.54 -20.67 0.04
N ALA A 93 3.69 -19.51 0.69
CA ALA A 93 2.73 -19.02 1.66
C ALA A 93 1.65 -18.14 1.02
N CYS A 94 0.44 -18.17 1.60
CA CYS A 94 -0.61 -17.23 1.23
C CYS A 94 -0.18 -15.78 1.46
N ALA A 95 -0.69 -14.88 0.63
CA ALA A 95 -0.50 -13.46 0.83
C ALA A 95 -1.02 -13.02 2.20
N THR A 96 -0.29 -12.15 2.88
CA THR A 96 -0.70 -11.58 4.17
C THR A 96 -1.19 -10.16 4.01
N ASP A 97 -0.51 -9.39 3.18
CA ASP A 97 -0.69 -7.94 3.07
C ASP A 97 -0.81 -7.52 1.61
N VAL A 98 -1.47 -6.37 1.41
CA VAL A 98 -1.62 -5.75 0.10
C VAL A 98 -1.39 -4.25 0.19
N VAL A 99 -0.95 -3.67 -0.91
CA VAL A 99 -0.90 -2.23 -1.13
C VAL A 99 -1.73 -1.87 -2.34
N VAL A 100 -2.81 -1.13 -2.12
CA VAL A 100 -3.66 -0.61 -3.17
C VAL A 100 -3.25 0.82 -3.48
N VAL A 101 -2.87 1.07 -4.73
CA VAL A 101 -2.65 2.41 -5.27
C VAL A 101 -3.89 2.85 -6.04
N ALA A 102 -4.56 3.89 -5.55
CA ALA A 102 -5.75 4.45 -6.17
C ALA A 102 -5.53 5.90 -6.62
N ARG A 103 -6.26 6.34 -7.65
CA ARG A 103 -6.17 7.71 -8.19
C ARG A 103 -7.56 8.30 -8.44
N PRO A 104 -7.73 9.63 -8.38
CA PRO A 104 -8.93 10.26 -8.91
C PRO A 104 -9.09 9.93 -10.39
N GLY A 105 -10.25 9.44 -10.81
CA GLY A 105 -10.51 9.22 -12.24
C GLY A 105 -11.52 8.14 -12.58
N LYS A 106 -11.54 7.78 -13.87
CA LYS A 106 -12.46 6.79 -14.43
C LYS A 106 -12.02 5.36 -14.12
N ARG A 107 -13.01 4.47 -14.09
CA ARG A 107 -12.85 3.02 -13.87
C ARG A 107 -11.91 2.36 -14.88
N GLY A 108 -11.23 1.30 -14.46
CA GLY A 108 -10.43 0.43 -15.32
C GLY A 108 -8.91 0.62 -15.20
N GLY A 109 -8.15 -0.27 -15.84
CA GLY A 109 -6.67 -0.27 -15.82
C GLY A 109 -6.09 -0.73 -14.48
N LEU A 110 -6.63 -1.81 -13.91
CA LEU A 110 -6.09 -2.41 -12.69
C LEU A 110 -4.93 -3.35 -13.05
N ILE A 111 -3.78 -3.10 -12.44
CA ILE A 111 -2.62 -3.99 -12.47
C ILE A 111 -2.51 -4.68 -11.12
N VAL A 112 -2.30 -6.00 -11.11
CA VAL A 112 -1.99 -6.77 -9.90
C VAL A 112 -0.56 -7.28 -10.01
N GLU A 113 0.27 -6.92 -9.04
CA GLU A 113 1.68 -7.32 -8.95
C GLU A 113 1.92 -8.15 -7.70
N VAL A 114 2.79 -9.14 -7.79
CA VAL A 114 3.23 -9.95 -6.64
C VAL A 114 4.59 -9.44 -6.20
N ALA A 115 4.72 -9.09 -4.92
CA ALA A 115 5.98 -8.78 -4.28
C ALA A 115 6.33 -9.90 -3.31
N THR A 116 7.48 -10.52 -3.52
CA THR A 116 8.07 -11.49 -2.60
C THR A 116 9.10 -10.77 -1.73
N SER A 117 8.98 -10.84 -0.40
CA SER A 117 10.00 -10.32 0.51
C SER A 117 11.16 -11.32 0.60
N PHE A 118 11.91 -11.50 -0.49
CA PHE A 118 13.18 -12.20 -0.39
C PHE A 118 14.20 -11.26 0.22
N ALA A 119 14.31 -11.29 1.55
CA ALA A 119 15.57 -10.97 2.19
C ALA A 119 16.59 -11.96 1.60
N LYS A 120 17.38 -11.50 0.61
CA LYS A 120 18.53 -12.26 0.13
C LYS A 120 19.36 -12.59 1.37
N ARG A 121 19.38 -13.87 1.76
CA ARG A 121 20.47 -14.40 2.58
C ARG A 121 21.74 -13.93 1.90
N THR A 122 22.46 -13.04 2.56
CA THR A 122 23.88 -12.84 2.27
C THR A 122 24.48 -14.23 2.47
N ASP A 123 24.81 -14.90 1.37
CA ASP A 123 25.67 -16.06 1.40
C ASP A 123 26.97 -15.63 2.07
N ALA A 124 27.09 -15.90 3.36
CA ALA A 124 28.37 -15.95 4.05
C ALA A 124 29.12 -17.19 3.55
N ARG A 125 29.50 -17.15 2.27
CA ARG A 125 30.57 -18.00 1.74
C ARG A 125 31.87 -17.54 2.40
N SER A 126 32.48 -18.47 3.12
CA SER A 126 33.93 -18.61 3.20
C SER A 126 34.69 -17.54 4.00
N LEU A 127 34.77 -17.71 5.31
CA LEU A 127 35.99 -17.32 6.03
C LEU A 127 36.97 -18.51 5.95
N PRO A 128 38.11 -18.40 5.25
CA PRO A 128 39.18 -19.37 5.43
C PRO A 128 39.71 -19.27 6.87
N GLN A 129 39.95 -20.43 7.48
CA GLN A 129 40.70 -20.58 8.73
C GLN A 129 42.18 -20.27 8.51
#